data_AF-F5AKK0-F1
#
_entry.id   AF-F5AKK0-F1
#
_cell.length_a   1.000
_cell.length_b   1.000
_cell.length_c   1.000
_cell.angle_alpha   90.00
_cell.angle_beta   90.00
_cell.angle_gamma   90.00
#
_symmetry.space_group_name_H-M   'P 1'
#
loop_
_entity.id
_entity.type
_entity.pdbx_description
1 polymer ?
#
loop_
_entity_poly.entity_id
_entity_poly.type
_entity_poly.pdbx_seq_one_letter_code
_entity_poly.pdbx_strand_id
1 'polypeptide(L)' 'FLPTKRNRKMKAIDHEVRNSIKSIIHNKLKAMKAGEGNYDDLLGIMLESNSKVVEQNQDQSHGMTIYEVIEECKLF' A
#
# COMPACT_ATOMS: atom_id res chain seq x y z
N PHE A 1 -23.72 3.64 -5.18
CA PHE A 1 -23.66 4.96 -5.86
C PHE A 1 -24.18 4.85 -7.29
N LEU A 2 -25.01 5.80 -7.73
CA LEU A 2 -25.52 5.86 -9.12
C LEU A 2 -24.39 6.22 -10.13
N PRO A 3 -24.46 5.81 -11.41
CA PRO A 3 -23.37 6.01 -12.38
C PRO A 3 -23.31 7.44 -12.96
N THR A 4 -23.33 8.45 -12.10
CA THR A 4 -23.23 9.87 -12.47
C THR A 4 -21.81 10.26 -12.92
N LYS A 5 -21.66 11.37 -13.66
CA LYS A 5 -20.35 11.90 -14.05
C LYS A 5 -19.42 12.09 -12.84
N ARG A 6 -19.95 12.60 -11.72
CA ARG A 6 -19.21 12.79 -10.46
C ARG A 6 -18.71 11.45 -9.90
N ASN A 7 -19.57 10.44 -9.84
CA ASN A 7 -19.21 9.15 -9.25
C ASN A 7 -18.21 8.37 -10.12
N ARG A 8 -18.25 8.53 -11.45
CA ARG A 8 -17.24 7.97 -12.35
C ARG A 8 -15.88 8.64 -12.16
N LYS A 9 -15.84 9.98 -12.08
CA LYS A 9 -14.61 10.73 -11.81
C LYS A 9 -13.98 10.34 -10.47
N MET A 10 -14.78 10.26 -9.42
CA MET A 10 -14.31 9.84 -8.09
C MET A 10 -13.67 8.44 -8.13
N LYS A 11 -14.31 7.48 -8.82
CA LYS A 11 -13.75 6.13 -8.98
C LYS A 11 -12.44 6.11 -9.77
N ALA A 12 -12.32 6.92 -10.82
CA ALA A 12 -11.08 6.99 -11.60
C ALA A 12 -9.93 7.56 -10.77
N ILE A 13 -10.18 8.61 -10.00
CA ILE A 13 -9.19 9.21 -9.09
C ILE A 13 -8.77 8.21 -8.01
N ASP A 14 -9.72 7.56 -7.35
CA ASP A 14 -9.40 6.53 -6.34
C ASP A 14 -8.56 5.39 -6.93
N HIS A 15 -8.86 4.96 -8.15
CA HIS A 15 -8.07 3.94 -8.84
C HIS A 15 -6.63 4.41 -9.12
N GLU A 16 -6.45 5.63 -9.61
CA GLU A 16 -5.14 6.21 -9.90
C GLU A 16 -4.30 6.38 -8.63
N VAL A 17 -4.91 6.88 -7.54
CA VAL A 17 -4.27 7.02 -6.23
C VAL A 17 -3.82 5.65 -5.71
N ARG A 18 -4.71 4.66 -5.71
CA ARG A 18 -4.39 3.29 -5.26
C ARG A 18 -3.25 2.67 -6.06
N ASN A 19 -3.25 2.84 -7.39
CA ASN A 19 -2.18 2.32 -8.24
C ASN A 19 -0.83 3.01 -7.95
N SER A 20 -0.85 4.32 -7.74
CA SER A 20 0.36 5.10 -7.42
C SER A 20 0.98 4.65 -6.11
N ILE A 21 0.18 4.55 -5.03
CA ILE A 21 0.63 4.09 -3.72
C ILE A 21 1.14 2.64 -3.81
N LYS A 22 0.40 1.76 -4.50
CA LYS A 22 0.82 0.37 -4.71
C LYS A 22 2.18 0.27 -5.40
N SER A 23 2.45 1.12 -6.39
CA SER A 23 3.75 1.15 -7.07
C SER A 23 4.88 1.61 -6.13
N ILE A 24 4.62 2.60 -5.27
CA ILE A 24 5.58 3.08 -4.27
C ILE A 24 5.90 1.94 -3.28
N ILE A 25 4.88 1.25 -2.77
CA ILE A 25 5.04 0.10 -1.86
C ILE A 25 5.89 -0.99 -2.51
N HIS A 26 5.59 -1.38 -3.75
CA HIS A 26 6.35 -2.42 -4.44
C HIS A 26 7.81 -2.04 -4.65
N ASN A 27 8.08 -0.80 -5.07
CA ASN A 27 9.44 -0.32 -5.26
C ASN A 27 10.24 -0.34 -3.94
N LYS A 28 9.60 0.09 -2.85
CA LYS A 28 10.20 0.10 -1.52
C LYS A 28 10.44 -1.32 -1.00
N LEU A 29 9.48 -2.23 -1.13
CA LEU A 29 9.65 -3.64 -0.78
C LEU A 29 10.80 -4.30 -1.56
N LYS A 30 10.96 -3.97 -2.85
CA LYS A 30 12.07 -4.46 -3.67
C LYS A 30 13.42 -3.95 -3.16
N ALA A 31 13.50 -2.67 -2.82
CA ALA A 31 14.71 -2.04 -2.27
C ALA A 31 15.07 -2.66 -0.90
N MET A 32 14.07 -2.81 -0.01
CA MET A 32 14.22 -3.50 1.29
C MET A 32 14.75 -4.93 1.15
N LYS A 33 14.21 -5.70 0.21
CA LYS A 33 14.70 -7.07 -0.09
C LYS A 33 16.14 -7.10 -0.61
N ALA A 34 16.57 -6.06 -1.31
CA ALA A 34 17.95 -5.91 -1.77
C ALA A 34 18.89 -5.37 -0.68
N GLY A 35 18.36 -4.96 0.48
CA GLY A 35 19.12 -4.27 1.52
C GLY A 35 19.52 -2.85 1.12
N GLU A 36 18.84 -2.25 0.14
CA GLU A 36 19.17 -0.96 -0.44
C GLU A 36 18.16 0.14 -0.05
N GLY A 37 18.66 1.30 0.36
CA GLY A 37 17.86 2.51 0.58
C GLY A 37 17.63 2.87 2.04
N ASN A 38 16.97 4.01 2.25
CA ASN A 38 16.54 4.49 3.56
C ASN A 38 15.05 4.16 3.75
N TYR A 39 14.68 3.66 4.93
CA TYR A 39 13.30 3.27 5.28
C TYR A 39 12.79 3.99 6.54
N ASP A 40 13.41 5.09 6.93
CA ASP A 40 13.06 5.89 8.11
C ASP A 40 11.79 6.74 7.90
N ASP A 41 11.18 6.66 6.72
CA ASP A 41 9.85 7.24 6.48
C ASP A 41 8.74 6.34 7.02
N LEU A 42 7.56 6.94 7.28
CA LEU A 42 6.41 6.25 7.86
C LEU A 42 6.04 4.97 7.10
N LEU A 43 6.14 4.98 5.77
CA LEU A 43 5.83 3.81 4.97
C LEU A 43 6.90 2.71 5.15
N GLY A 44 8.18 3.08 5.18
CA GLY A 44 9.28 2.16 5.46
C GLY A 44 9.13 1.52 6.84
N ILE A 45 8.86 2.32 7.87
CA ILE A 45 8.60 1.86 9.23
C ILE A 45 7.38 0.93 9.28
N MET A 46 6.27 1.30 8.61
CA MET A 46 5.06 0.47 8.55
C MET A 46 5.33 -0.88 7.88
N LEU A 47 6.10 -0.90 6.77
CA LEU A 47 6.42 -2.12 6.03
C LEU A 47 7.43 -3.00 6.79
N GLU A 48 8.42 -2.40 7.44
CA GLU A 48 9.39 -3.10 8.28
C GLU A 48 8.73 -3.75 9.50
N SER A 49 7.87 -2.98 10.19
CA SER A 49 7.05 -3.47 11.31
C SER A 49 6.08 -4.57 10.88
N ASN A 50 5.74 -4.60 9.59
CA ASN A 50 4.93 -5.64 8.94
C ASN A 50 5.76 -6.73 8.26
N SER A 51 6.80 -7.23 8.94
CA SER A 51 7.75 -8.27 8.48
C SER A 51 7.15 -9.58 7.90
N LYS A 52 5.82 -9.73 7.82
CA LYS A 52 5.07 -10.84 7.20
C LYS A 52 4.28 -10.49 5.92
N VAL A 53 4.44 -9.29 5.35
CA VAL A 53 3.68 -8.86 4.15
C VAL A 53 4.04 -9.66 2.88
N VAL A 54 5.11 -10.45 2.91
CA VAL A 54 5.57 -11.18 1.74
C VAL A 54 5.74 -12.66 2.04
N GLU A 55 4.63 -13.39 2.04
CA GLU A 55 4.41 -14.52 1.14
C GLU A 55 3.08 -15.19 1.51
N GLN A 56 2.16 -15.19 0.54
CA GLN A 56 0.99 -16.09 0.45
C GLN A 56 0.10 -16.23 1.70
N ASN A 57 -1.07 -15.57 1.69
CA ASN A 57 -2.38 -16.08 2.14
C ASN A 57 -2.46 -17.20 3.20
N GLN A 58 -1.59 -17.25 4.21
CA GLN A 58 -1.52 -18.32 5.20
C GLN A 58 -1.12 -17.68 6.53
N ASP A 59 -2.15 -17.47 7.37
CA ASP A 59 -2.14 -16.95 8.74
C ASP A 59 -1.58 -15.52 8.98
N GLN A 60 -2.46 -14.54 8.73
CA GLN A 60 -2.25 -13.10 8.86
C GLN A 60 -2.89 -12.46 10.11
N SER A 61 -3.07 -13.16 11.23
CA SER A 61 -3.93 -12.61 12.30
C SER A 61 -3.40 -11.33 13.01
N HIS A 62 -2.22 -10.81 12.66
CA HIS A 62 -1.61 -9.63 13.30
C HIS A 62 -0.87 -8.67 12.34
N GLY A 63 -0.90 -8.88 11.02
CA GLY A 63 -0.18 -8.03 10.04
C GLY A 63 -1.13 -7.30 9.08
N MET A 64 -0.78 -6.06 8.68
CA MET A 64 -1.51 -5.29 7.68
C MET A 64 -1.28 -5.86 6.28
N THR A 65 -2.36 -6.04 5.54
CA THR A 65 -2.32 -6.34 4.11
C THR A 65 -1.83 -5.12 3.31
N ILE A 66 -1.33 -5.35 2.08
CA ILE A 66 -0.99 -4.24 1.17
C ILE A 66 -2.19 -3.31 0.94
N TYR A 67 -3.41 -3.84 0.94
CA TYR A 67 -4.62 -3.04 0.80
C TYR A 67 -4.84 -2.13 2.01
N GLU A 68 -4.69 -2.64 3.23
CA GLU A 68 -4.80 -1.82 4.45
C GLU A 68 -3.71 -0.75 4.50
N VAL A 69 -2.46 -1.09 4.14
CA VAL A 69 -1.38 -0.09 4.03
C VAL A 69 -1.73 1.00 3.02
N ILE A 70 -2.37 0.67 1.90
CA ILE A 70 -2.82 1.66 0.91
C ILE A 70 -3.91 2.57 1.49
N GLU A 71 -4.88 2.02 2.22
CA GLU A 71 -5.94 2.82 2.82
C GLU A 71 -5.40 3.72 3.95
N GLU A 72 -4.47 3.26 4.78
CA GLU A 72 -3.77 4.10 5.76
C GLU A 72 -2.98 5.22 5.07
N CYS A 73 -2.27 4.93 3.97
CA CYS A 73 -1.58 5.96 3.19
C CYS A 73 -2.51 7.01 2.55
N LYS A 74 -3.80 6.69 2.37
CA LYS A 74 -4.80 7.65 1.90
C LYS A 74 -5.37 8.53 3.02
N LEU A 75 -5.22 8.11 4.28
CA LEU A 75 -5.75 8.81 5.46
C LEU A 75 -4.75 9.82 6.03
N PHE A 76 -3.44 9.61 5.82
CA PHE A 76 -2.38 10.56 6.16
C PHE A 76 -2.34 11.76 5.20
#